data_AF-A0A937W1A2-F1
#
_entry.id   AF-A0A937W1A2-F1
#
_cell.length_a   1.000
_cell.length_b   1.000
_cell.length_c   1.000
_cell.angle_alpha   90.00
_cell.angle_beta   90.00
_cell.angle_gamma   90.00
#
_symmetry.space_group_name_H-M   'P 1'
#
loop_
_entity.id
_entity.type
_entity.pdbx_description
1 polymer ?
#
loop_
_entity_poly.entity_id
_entity_poly.type
_entity_poly.pdbx_seq_one_letter_code
_entity_poly.pdbx_strand_id
1 'polypeptide(L)'
;MNTLRHCCCRICSAERAQSGGMSSSAAIVPVICCPVARPQRRAAADRRGILWNNGMFIRPSHHAGGAGMQFALFSHVPWPEGVDPYRVMSDTTEQVQYGEELGFHGAWFAEHHFSRYGLGSSSLVLAAHIAARTSTIRLGTAVLVPPLHHPIRLAEDIAMLDLTSGGRLDIGFGRGSAGYEYHGYNLDRQESQARFQETIRIV
;
A
#
# COMPACT_ATOMS: atom_id res chain seq x y z
N MET A 1 -23.94 23.14 20.70
CA MET A 1 -24.35 22.05 21.62
C MET A 1 -24.46 20.77 20.81
N ASN A 2 -23.78 19.73 21.30
CA ASN A 2 -23.71 18.36 20.76
C ASN A 2 -25.11 17.79 20.46
N THR A 3 -25.25 16.87 19.51
CA THR A 3 -25.05 15.41 19.69
C THR A 3 -25.52 14.73 18.40
N LEU A 4 -25.14 13.53 17.94
CA LEU A 4 -24.10 12.54 18.24
C LEU A 4 -24.15 11.58 17.02
N ARG A 5 -23.03 11.37 16.32
CA ARG A 5 -22.87 10.22 15.41
C ARG A 5 -22.63 8.98 16.26
N HIS A 6 -23.45 7.94 16.11
CA HIS A 6 -23.18 6.60 16.60
C HIS A 6 -23.24 5.62 15.43
N CYS A 7 -22.07 5.35 14.86
CA CYS A 7 -21.82 4.16 14.06
C CYS A 7 -21.28 3.11 15.02
N CYS A 8 -22.19 2.39 15.69
CA CYS A 8 -21.83 1.39 16.69
C CYS A 8 -21.80 0.00 16.05
N CYS A 9 -20.57 -0.50 15.91
CA CYS A 9 -20.18 -1.88 16.20
C CYS A 9 -21.30 -2.76 16.77
N ARG A 10 -21.84 -3.68 15.97
CA ARG A 10 -22.65 -4.83 16.46
C ARG A 10 -22.22 -6.11 15.74
N ILE A 11 -20.94 -6.44 15.87
CA ILE A 11 -20.45 -7.82 15.76
C ILE A 11 -20.01 -8.19 17.17
N CYS A 12 -20.95 -8.70 17.98
CA CYS A 12 -20.78 -9.41 19.27
C CYS A 12 -22.00 -9.12 20.15
N SER A 13 -23.11 -9.85 19.96
CA SER A 13 -24.14 -10.14 20.98
C SER A 13 -25.27 -10.96 20.34
N ALA A 14 -25.15 -12.29 20.35
CA ALA A 14 -26.31 -13.20 20.31
C ALA A 14 -25.87 -14.60 20.78
N GLU A 15 -25.88 -14.82 22.10
CA GLU A 15 -25.90 -16.16 22.69
C GLU A 15 -27.35 -16.60 22.98
N ARG A 16 -27.62 -17.88 22.69
CA ARG A 16 -28.52 -18.85 23.36
C ARG A 16 -29.97 -18.46 23.73
N ALA A 17 -30.93 -19.14 23.08
CA ALA A 17 -32.02 -19.85 23.75
C ALA A 17 -32.52 -21.02 22.86
N GLN A 18 -32.80 -22.17 23.49
CA GLN A 18 -33.10 -23.50 22.93
C GLN A 18 -34.51 -23.54 22.28
N SER A 19 -34.80 -24.34 21.24
CA SER A 19 -35.09 -25.79 21.31
C SER A 19 -35.61 -26.31 19.95
N GLY A 20 -35.29 -27.58 19.61
CA GLY A 20 -36.10 -28.43 18.72
C GLY A 20 -35.70 -28.53 17.23
N GLY A 21 -35.32 -29.74 16.81
CA GLY A 21 -35.53 -30.22 15.43
C GLY A 21 -34.33 -30.21 14.49
N MET A 22 -33.70 -31.38 14.33
CA MET A 22 -32.77 -31.67 13.23
C MET A 22 -33.50 -31.62 11.87
N SER A 23 -33.11 -30.70 10.99
CA SER A 23 -33.07 -30.97 9.55
C SER A 23 -31.98 -30.13 8.90
N SER A 24 -31.15 -30.79 8.10
CA SER A 24 -30.01 -30.23 7.38
C SER A 24 -30.47 -29.27 6.28
N SER A 25 -30.12 -27.99 6.41
CA SER A 25 -29.96 -27.10 5.26
C SER A 25 -28.97 -25.99 5.61
N ALA A 26 -27.86 -25.92 4.87
CA ALA A 26 -26.86 -24.87 5.02
C ALA A 26 -27.49 -23.52 4.65
N ALA A 27 -27.85 -22.73 5.65
CA ALA A 27 -28.32 -21.37 5.47
C ALA A 27 -27.16 -20.50 4.98
N ILE A 28 -27.16 -20.19 3.69
CA ILE A 28 -26.36 -19.11 3.11
C ILE A 28 -26.85 -17.81 3.75
N VAL A 29 -26.04 -17.20 4.61
CA VAL A 29 -26.29 -15.85 5.11
C VAL A 29 -26.13 -14.89 3.91
N PRO A 30 -27.16 -14.14 3.51
CA PRO A 30 -27.02 -13.18 2.43
C PRO A 30 -26.18 -12.00 2.94
N VAL A 31 -24.95 -11.90 2.44
CA VAL A 31 -24.19 -10.64 2.49
C VAL A 31 -24.96 -9.65 1.63
N ILE A 32 -25.71 -8.75 2.27
CA ILE A 32 -26.35 -7.62 1.60
C ILE A 32 -25.23 -6.72 1.09
N CYS A 33 -24.88 -6.91 -0.18
CA CYS A 33 -23.95 -6.07 -0.91
C CYS A 33 -24.65 -4.73 -1.17
N CYS A 34 -24.26 -3.69 -0.43
CA CYS A 34 -24.72 -2.33 -0.70
C CYS A 34 -24.22 -1.92 -2.10
N PRO A 35 -25.09 -1.50 -3.04
CA PRO A 35 -24.64 -1.13 -4.38
C PRO A 35 -23.89 0.20 -4.31
N VAL A 36 -22.57 0.14 -4.27
CA VAL A 36 -21.73 1.31 -4.55
C VAL A 36 -21.86 1.60 -6.05
N ALA A 37 -22.49 2.71 -6.39
CA ALA A 37 -22.60 3.19 -7.77
C ALA A 37 -21.20 3.33 -8.39
N ARG A 38 -20.89 2.50 -9.39
CA ARG A 38 -19.65 2.58 -10.19
C ARG A 38 -19.75 3.76 -11.15
N PRO A 39 -18.79 4.70 -11.18
CA PRO A 39 -18.64 5.59 -12.33
C PRO A 39 -18.19 4.75 -13.54
N GLN A 40 -18.97 4.76 -14.62
CA GLN A 40 -18.54 4.18 -15.89
C GLN A 40 -17.43 5.04 -16.50
N ARG A 41 -16.16 4.64 -16.32
CA ARG A 41 -15.05 5.16 -17.13
C ARG A 41 -14.72 4.15 -18.23
N ARG A 42 -14.99 4.54 -19.48
CA ARG A 42 -14.48 3.87 -20.67
C ARG A 42 -12.98 4.15 -20.78
N ALA A 43 -12.14 3.20 -20.35
CA ALA A 43 -10.75 3.18 -20.76
C ALA A 43 -10.68 2.45 -22.11
N ALA A 44 -10.35 3.18 -23.17
CA ALA A 44 -10.00 2.59 -24.46
C ALA A 44 -8.70 1.80 -24.27
N ALA A 45 -8.81 0.47 -24.27
CA ALA A 45 -7.64 -0.40 -24.28
C ALA A 45 -7.01 -0.35 -25.68
N ASP A 46 -5.89 0.37 -25.82
CA ASP A 46 -5.02 0.26 -26.99
C ASP A 46 -4.38 -1.14 -26.98
N ARG A 47 -4.96 -2.07 -27.74
CA ARG A 47 -4.49 -3.45 -27.92
C ARG A 47 -3.39 -3.51 -28.99
N ARG A 48 -2.26 -2.85 -28.78
CA ARG A 48 -1.12 -2.96 -29.70
C ARG A 48 0.15 -3.40 -28.98
N GLY A 49 0.49 -4.67 -29.21
CA GLY A 49 1.86 -5.19 -29.07
C GLY A 49 2.18 -5.94 -27.79
N ILE A 50 1.64 -7.16 -27.62
CA ILE A 50 2.24 -8.15 -26.72
C ILE A 50 3.27 -8.93 -27.56
N LEU A 51 4.55 -8.61 -27.42
CA LEU A 51 5.65 -9.43 -27.93
C LEU A 51 6.58 -9.80 -26.78
N TRP A 52 6.70 -11.12 -26.60
CA TRP A 52 7.43 -11.81 -25.55
C TRP A 52 8.90 -12.02 -25.96
N ASN A 53 9.85 -11.58 -25.12
CA ASN A 53 11.16 -12.25 -25.01
C ASN A 53 11.88 -11.92 -23.67
N ASN A 54 12.51 -12.94 -23.06
CA ASN A 54 13.44 -12.84 -21.90
C ASN A 54 12.93 -12.38 -20.52
N GLY A 55 11.67 -12.64 -20.16
CA GLY A 55 11.28 -12.77 -18.74
C GLY A 55 11.35 -11.51 -17.86
N MET A 56 11.58 -10.32 -18.42
CA MET A 56 11.64 -9.06 -17.68
C MET A 56 10.59 -8.09 -18.23
N PHE A 57 9.61 -7.75 -17.40
CA PHE A 57 8.54 -6.81 -17.74
C PHE A 57 9.03 -5.38 -17.46
N ILE A 58 9.65 -4.74 -18.46
CA ILE A 58 9.80 -3.28 -18.44
C ILE A 58 8.68 -2.72 -19.30
N ARG A 59 7.56 -2.30 -18.69
CA ARG A 59 6.60 -1.46 -19.41
C ARG A 59 7.31 -0.15 -19.76
N PRO A 60 7.28 0.29 -21.02
CA PRO A 60 7.67 1.66 -21.34
C PRO A 60 6.81 2.59 -20.47
N SER A 61 7.45 3.50 -19.74
CA SER A 61 6.76 4.51 -18.97
C SER A 61 5.80 5.26 -19.90
N HIS A 62 4.48 5.09 -19.70
CA HIS A 62 3.45 5.76 -20.50
C HIS A 62 3.31 7.25 -20.10
N HIS A 63 4.41 7.99 -20.07
CA HIS A 63 4.42 9.44 -20.22
C HIS A 63 5.61 9.79 -21.11
N ALA A 64 5.31 10.28 -22.31
CA ALA A 64 6.26 10.96 -23.16
C ALA A 64 6.66 12.28 -22.48
N GLY A 65 7.57 12.22 -21.52
CA GLY A 65 8.18 13.39 -20.87
C GLY A 65 9.53 13.65 -21.52
N GLY A 66 9.67 14.80 -22.19
CA GLY A 66 10.97 15.28 -22.67
C GLY A 66 11.99 15.42 -21.54
N ALA A 67 13.25 15.63 -21.90
CA ALA A 67 14.43 15.74 -21.03
C ALA A 67 14.41 16.95 -20.05
N GLY A 68 13.33 17.12 -19.29
CA GLY A 68 13.15 18.12 -18.25
C GLY A 68 13.26 17.51 -16.85
N MET A 69 13.56 18.35 -15.86
CA MET A 69 13.65 17.97 -14.46
C MET A 69 12.31 17.43 -13.93
N GLN A 70 12.36 16.36 -13.14
CA GLN A 70 11.20 15.77 -12.48
C GLN A 70 11.27 16.01 -10.97
N PHE A 71 10.14 16.36 -10.36
CA PHE A 71 10.02 16.59 -8.93
C PHE A 71 9.09 15.56 -8.30
N ALA A 72 9.41 15.14 -7.08
CA ALA A 72 8.62 14.17 -6.35
C ALA A 72 8.49 14.56 -4.87
N LEU A 73 7.38 14.15 -4.27
CA LEU A 73 7.15 14.29 -2.83
C LEU A 73 7.86 13.16 -2.09
N PHE A 74 8.33 13.44 -0.88
CA PHE A 74 8.86 12.42 0.02
C PHE A 74 8.20 12.56 1.40
N SER A 75 7.74 11.44 1.96
CA SER A 75 7.19 11.40 3.30
C SER A 75 7.63 10.15 4.04
N HIS A 76 8.10 10.36 5.27
CA HIS A 76 8.32 9.29 6.24
C HIS A 76 7.09 9.11 7.17
N VAL A 77 5.99 9.80 6.87
CA VAL A 77 4.71 9.75 7.59
C VAL A 77 4.90 10.03 9.11
N PRO A 78 5.44 11.20 9.48
CA PRO A 78 5.76 11.51 10.86
C PRO A 78 4.52 11.49 11.75
N TRP A 79 4.67 11.04 12.98
CA TRP A 79 3.58 11.01 13.96
C TRP A 79 3.89 11.84 15.21
N PRO A 80 3.60 13.14 15.16
CA PRO A 80 3.77 14.03 16.30
C PRO A 80 2.94 13.57 17.50
N GLU A 81 3.42 13.89 18.70
CA GLU A 81 2.68 13.64 19.93
C GLU A 81 1.35 14.40 19.95
N GLY A 82 0.31 13.77 20.51
CA GLY A 82 -1.03 14.37 20.61
C GLY A 82 -1.82 14.42 19.30
N VAL A 83 -1.27 13.96 18.18
CA VAL A 83 -1.98 13.90 16.89
C VAL A 83 -2.62 12.53 16.68
N ASP A 84 -3.88 12.53 16.24
CA ASP A 84 -4.59 11.32 15.84
C ASP A 84 -3.92 10.65 14.63
N PRO A 85 -3.47 9.39 14.71
CA PRO A 85 -2.85 8.69 13.59
C PRO A 85 -3.76 8.59 12.36
N TYR A 86 -5.08 8.57 12.53
CA TYR A 86 -6.01 8.61 11.39
C TYR A 86 -5.83 9.89 10.57
N ARG A 87 -5.69 11.03 11.26
CA ARG A 87 -5.47 12.33 10.63
C ARG A 87 -4.15 12.37 9.87
N VAL A 88 -3.08 11.80 10.44
CA VAL A 88 -1.77 11.72 9.75
C VAL A 88 -1.90 10.99 8.41
N MET A 89 -2.64 9.87 8.37
CA MET A 89 -2.86 9.11 7.15
C MET A 89 -3.74 9.85 6.12
N SER A 90 -4.78 10.54 6.60
CA SER A 90 -5.64 11.40 5.75
C SER A 90 -4.82 12.53 5.14
N ASP A 91 -4.09 13.29 5.96
CA ASP A 91 -3.28 14.43 5.54
C ASP A 91 -2.19 13.99 4.55
N THR A 92 -1.55 12.84 4.79
CA THR A 92 -0.55 12.27 3.86
C THR A 92 -1.19 11.95 2.50
N THR A 93 -2.40 11.38 2.49
CA THR A 93 -3.12 11.05 1.25
C THR A 93 -3.52 12.32 0.50
N GLU A 94 -4.06 13.31 1.21
CA GLU A 94 -4.46 14.61 0.65
C GLU A 94 -3.26 15.36 0.05
N GLN A 95 -2.11 15.35 0.72
CA GLN A 95 -0.87 15.94 0.20
C GLN A 95 -0.45 15.32 -1.13
N VAL A 96 -0.60 14.00 -1.29
CA VAL A 96 -0.22 13.31 -2.52
C VAL A 96 -1.23 13.61 -3.64
N GLN A 97 -2.52 13.67 -3.35
CA GLN A 97 -3.54 14.09 -4.32
C GLN A 97 -3.29 15.53 -4.80
N TYR A 98 -2.99 16.44 -3.87
CA TYR A 98 -2.66 17.82 -4.23
C TYR A 98 -1.33 17.90 -5.01
N GLY A 99 -0.33 17.08 -4.65
CA GLY A 99 0.90 16.95 -5.42
C GLY A 99 0.65 16.50 -6.86
N GLU A 100 -0.26 15.54 -7.08
CA GLU A 100 -0.68 15.12 -8.42
C GLU A 100 -1.31 16.28 -9.20
N GLU A 101 -2.20 17.07 -8.58
CA GLU A 101 -2.81 18.24 -9.22
C GLU A 101 -1.79 19.31 -9.61
N LEU A 102 -0.71 19.46 -8.83
CA LEU A 102 0.40 20.38 -9.10
C LEU A 102 1.42 19.84 -10.13
N GLY A 103 1.26 18.60 -10.60
CA GLY A 103 2.14 18.00 -11.61
C GLY A 103 3.43 17.39 -11.05
N PHE A 104 3.47 17.04 -9.76
CA PHE A 104 4.57 16.22 -9.23
C PHE A 104 4.60 14.86 -9.94
N HIS A 105 5.80 14.40 -10.28
CA HIS A 105 6.01 13.16 -11.00
C HIS A 105 5.73 11.93 -10.13
N GLY A 106 6.07 12.01 -8.84
CA GLY A 106 5.90 10.89 -7.93
C GLY A 106 5.75 11.31 -6.47
N ALA A 107 5.37 10.35 -5.64
CA ALA A 107 5.35 10.45 -4.18
C ALA A 107 6.00 9.22 -3.57
N TRP A 108 6.97 9.44 -2.69
CA TRP A 108 7.85 8.41 -2.13
C TRP A 108 7.63 8.25 -0.63
N PHE A 109 7.48 7.01 -0.17
CA PHE A 109 7.20 6.70 1.23
C PHE A 109 8.35 5.91 1.84
N ALA A 110 8.82 6.35 3.01
CA ALA A 110 9.79 5.59 3.79
C ALA A 110 9.10 4.50 4.62
N GLU A 111 9.82 3.41 4.88
CA GLU A 111 9.40 2.34 5.78
C GLU A 111 10.01 2.56 7.16
N HIS A 112 9.17 2.61 8.21
CA HIS A 112 9.60 2.74 9.60
C HIS A 112 8.74 1.92 10.55
N HIS A 113 9.37 1.37 11.59
CA HIS A 113 8.70 0.48 12.53
C HIS A 113 8.87 0.94 13.98
N PHE A 114 7.92 0.55 14.84
CA PHE A 114 8.00 0.63 16.31
C PHE A 114 8.35 2.00 16.91
N SER A 115 8.18 3.10 16.17
CA SER A 115 8.51 4.44 16.65
C SER A 115 7.57 5.51 16.08
N ARG A 116 7.50 6.66 16.76
CA ARG A 116 6.77 7.85 16.27
C ARG A 116 7.49 8.57 15.12
N TYR A 117 8.70 8.13 14.77
CA TYR A 117 9.46 8.71 13.67
C TYR A 117 8.69 8.57 12.36
N GLY A 118 8.09 7.41 12.09
CA GLY A 118 7.22 7.20 10.94
C GLY A 118 6.15 6.17 11.21
N LEU A 119 4.89 6.51 10.88
CA LEU A 119 3.76 5.57 10.92
C LEU A 119 3.69 4.65 9.69
N GLY A 120 4.50 4.93 8.66
CA GLY A 120 4.57 4.16 7.42
C GLY A 120 5.28 2.82 7.59
N SER A 121 4.73 1.90 8.40
CA SER A 121 5.31 0.56 8.59
C SER A 121 5.09 -0.38 7.40
N SER A 122 4.09 -0.09 6.57
CA SER A 122 3.87 -0.81 5.32
C SER A 122 3.68 0.17 4.17
N SER A 123 4.81 0.55 3.54
CA SER A 123 4.82 1.50 2.42
C SER A 123 4.03 0.98 1.22
N LEU A 124 3.99 -0.34 0.99
CA LEU A 124 3.19 -0.94 -0.09
C LEU A 124 1.68 -0.83 0.17
N VAL A 125 1.22 -1.03 1.41
CA VAL A 125 -0.20 -0.86 1.76
C VAL A 125 -0.61 0.60 1.66
N LEU A 126 0.22 1.53 2.15
CA LEU A 126 -0.01 2.96 2.00
C LEU A 126 -0.05 3.36 0.51
N ALA A 127 0.91 2.90 -0.28
CA ALA A 127 0.92 3.14 -1.72
C ALA A 127 -0.33 2.55 -2.40
N ALA A 128 -0.78 1.35 -2.04
CA ALA A 128 -2.03 0.79 -2.56
C ALA A 128 -3.26 1.66 -2.24
N HIS A 129 -3.34 2.17 -1.00
CA HIS A 129 -4.39 3.08 -0.58
C HIS A 129 -4.42 4.37 -1.42
N ILE A 130 -3.25 4.94 -1.69
CA ILE A 130 -3.08 6.18 -2.45
C ILE A 130 -3.25 5.93 -3.96
N ALA A 131 -2.84 4.77 -4.46
CA ALA A 131 -3.03 4.36 -5.85
C ALA A 131 -4.51 4.35 -6.23
N ALA A 132 -5.38 3.91 -5.33
CA ALA A 132 -6.82 3.92 -5.54
C ALA A 132 -7.46 5.32 -5.56
N ARG A 133 -6.73 6.36 -5.14
CA ARG A 133 -7.19 7.76 -4.99
C ARG A 133 -6.49 8.76 -5.91
N THR A 134 -5.55 8.28 -6.70
CA THR A 134 -4.75 9.05 -7.66
C THR A 134 -4.78 8.36 -9.02
N SER A 135 -4.41 9.05 -10.09
CA SER A 135 -4.63 8.56 -11.45
C SER A 135 -3.38 8.51 -12.34
N THR A 136 -2.37 9.31 -12.03
CA THR A 136 -1.20 9.57 -12.88
C THR A 136 0.11 9.62 -12.09
N ILE A 137 0.11 10.15 -10.86
CA ILE A 137 1.32 10.25 -10.04
C ILE A 137 1.90 8.87 -9.77
N ARG A 138 3.23 8.75 -9.87
CA ARG A 138 3.95 7.51 -9.54
C ARG A 138 4.08 7.38 -8.02
N LEU A 139 4.06 6.16 -7.53
CA LEU A 139 4.12 5.85 -6.10
C LEU A 139 5.39 5.07 -5.83
N GLY A 140 6.24 5.61 -4.98
CA GLY A 140 7.59 5.17 -4.75
C GLY A 140 7.82 4.67 -3.32
N THR A 141 8.79 3.78 -3.14
CA THR A 141 9.32 3.46 -1.82
C THR A 141 10.73 4.03 -1.65
N ALA A 142 11.00 4.70 -0.53
CA ALA A 142 12.28 5.35 -0.24
C ALA A 142 12.62 5.24 1.26
N VAL A 143 12.86 4.04 1.78
CA VAL A 143 13.05 2.76 1.07
C VAL A 143 12.15 1.69 1.66
N LEU A 144 11.88 0.62 0.90
CA LEU A 144 11.54 -0.67 1.50
C LEU A 144 12.79 -1.28 2.12
N VAL A 145 12.61 -2.05 3.20
CA VAL A 145 13.70 -2.68 3.95
C VAL A 145 13.65 -4.21 3.78
N PRO A 146 14.13 -4.75 2.63
CA PRO A 146 14.07 -6.18 2.31
C PRO A 146 14.48 -7.16 3.43
N PRO A 147 15.48 -6.87 4.28
CA PRO A 147 15.85 -7.77 5.36
C PRO A 147 14.73 -8.06 6.37
N LEU A 148 13.72 -7.18 6.48
CA LEU A 148 12.60 -7.32 7.43
C LEU A 148 11.41 -8.10 6.84
N HIS A 149 11.46 -8.47 5.56
CA HIS A 149 10.34 -9.10 4.84
C HIS A 149 10.68 -10.51 4.41
N HIS A 150 9.65 -11.34 4.27
CA HIS A 150 9.78 -12.62 3.56
C HIS A 150 9.91 -12.35 2.05
N PRO A 151 10.95 -12.84 1.37
CA PRO A 151 11.29 -12.40 0.01
C PRO A 151 10.20 -12.70 -1.02
N ILE A 152 9.62 -13.91 -0.97
CA ILE A 152 8.51 -14.28 -1.88
C ILE A 152 7.28 -13.43 -1.63
N ARG A 153 6.99 -13.09 -0.37
CA ARG A 153 5.83 -12.29 -0.03
C ARG A 153 6.00 -10.85 -0.52
N LEU A 154 7.21 -10.31 -0.35
CA LEU A 154 7.59 -9.00 -0.85
C LEU A 154 7.44 -8.93 -2.37
N ALA A 155 7.91 -9.95 -3.11
CA ALA A 155 7.75 -10.03 -4.56
C ALA A 155 6.27 -10.06 -4.99
N GLU A 156 5.45 -10.89 -4.34
CA GLU A 156 4.00 -10.96 -4.60
C GLU A 156 3.29 -9.61 -4.36
N ASP A 157 3.58 -8.96 -3.23
CA ASP A 157 2.95 -7.69 -2.87
C ASP A 157 3.37 -6.55 -3.82
N ILE A 158 4.65 -6.50 -4.22
CA ILE A 158 5.16 -5.56 -5.23
C ILE A 158 4.45 -5.80 -6.57
N ALA A 159 4.42 -7.05 -7.06
CA ALA A 159 3.80 -7.38 -8.34
C ALA A 159 2.29 -7.07 -8.34
N MET A 160 1.59 -7.37 -7.24
CA MET A 160 0.17 -7.09 -7.09
C MET A 160 -0.10 -5.58 -7.08
N LEU A 161 0.73 -4.80 -6.39
CA LEU A 161 0.60 -3.35 -6.40
C LEU A 161 0.94 -2.74 -7.76
N ASP A 162 1.94 -3.25 -8.47
CA ASP A 162 2.24 -2.76 -9.82
C ASP A 162 1.03 -2.94 -10.77
N LEU A 163 0.41 -4.12 -10.74
CA LEU A 163 -0.79 -4.41 -11.52
C LEU A 163 -1.97 -3.51 -11.13
N THR A 164 -2.25 -3.37 -9.83
CA THR A 164 -3.41 -2.62 -9.33
C THR A 164 -3.25 -1.11 -9.42
N SER A 165 -2.01 -0.61 -9.39
CA SER A 165 -1.69 0.80 -9.61
C SER A 165 -1.69 1.19 -11.10
N GLY A 166 -1.69 0.20 -12.01
CA GLY A 166 -1.64 0.42 -13.45
C GLY A 166 -0.22 0.68 -13.97
N GLY A 167 0.81 0.13 -13.34
CA GLY A 167 2.23 0.34 -13.71
C GLY A 167 2.84 1.63 -13.14
N ARG A 168 2.25 2.18 -12.07
CA ARG A 168 2.67 3.45 -11.45
C ARG A 168 3.60 3.26 -10.26
N LEU A 169 4.04 2.03 -9.99
CA LEU A 169 4.90 1.72 -8.86
C LEU A 169 6.38 1.94 -9.21
N ASP A 170 7.12 2.58 -8.32
CA ASP A 170 8.57 2.66 -8.28
C ASP A 170 9.07 2.02 -6.97
N ILE A 171 10.04 1.12 -7.06
CA ILE A 171 10.57 0.44 -5.87
C ILE A 171 11.99 0.90 -5.59
N GLY A 172 12.16 1.57 -4.45
CA GLY A 172 13.46 1.81 -3.85
C GLY A 172 13.69 0.85 -2.69
N PHE A 173 14.81 0.14 -2.73
CA PHE A 173 15.25 -0.75 -1.67
C PHE A 173 16.40 -0.13 -0.89
N GLY A 174 16.45 -0.42 0.40
CA GLY A 174 17.61 -0.12 1.22
C GLY A 174 17.71 -1.09 2.38
N ARG A 175 18.92 -1.22 2.91
CA ARG A 175 19.21 -2.23 3.93
C ARG A 175 18.52 -1.94 5.27
N GLY A 176 18.18 -0.69 5.55
CA GLY A 176 17.80 -0.25 6.89
C GLY A 176 18.99 -0.25 7.85
N SER A 177 18.95 0.62 8.85
CA SER A 177 20.07 0.82 9.79
C SER A 177 19.65 0.99 11.25
N ALA A 178 18.35 1.01 11.54
CA ALA A 178 17.85 1.16 12.90
C ALA A 178 17.87 -0.19 13.63
N GLY A 179 18.73 -0.33 14.63
CA GLY A 179 18.88 -1.60 15.36
C GLY A 179 17.61 -2.05 16.09
N TYR A 180 16.79 -1.09 16.57
CA TYR A 180 15.54 -1.41 17.24
C TYR A 180 14.48 -2.00 16.31
N GLU A 181 14.51 -1.68 15.02
CA GLU A 181 13.59 -2.27 14.02
C GLU A 181 13.92 -3.75 13.81
N TYR A 182 15.20 -4.07 13.64
CA TYR A 182 15.68 -5.45 13.56
C TYR A 182 15.32 -6.26 14.81
N HIS A 183 15.52 -5.68 15.99
CA HIS A 183 15.15 -6.33 17.25
C HIS A 183 13.64 -6.60 17.34
N GLY A 184 12.78 -5.68 16.89
CA GLY A 184 11.32 -5.87 16.86
C GLY A 184 10.87 -7.02 15.95
N TYR A 185 11.66 -7.34 14.91
CA TYR A 185 11.45 -8.49 14.04
C TYR A 185 12.20 -9.76 14.47
N ASN A 186 12.86 -9.74 15.65
CA ASN A 186 13.70 -10.83 16.14
C ASN A 186 14.80 -11.25 15.14
N LEU A 187 15.43 -10.26 14.51
CA LEU A 187 16.53 -10.43 13.56
C LEU A 187 17.81 -9.82 14.12
N ASP A 188 18.95 -10.47 13.86
CA ASP A 188 20.24 -9.87 14.13
C ASP A 188 20.57 -8.87 13.00
N ARG A 189 20.86 -7.63 13.40
CA ARG A 189 21.31 -6.57 12.49
C ARG A 189 22.56 -6.97 11.71
N GLN A 190 23.44 -7.82 12.25
CA GLN A 190 24.63 -8.26 11.53
C GLN A 190 24.30 -9.08 10.27
N GLU A 191 23.14 -9.74 10.25
CA GLU A 191 22.67 -10.48 9.09
C GLU A 191 22.08 -9.57 7.99
N SER A 192 21.90 -8.27 8.27
CA SER A 192 21.22 -7.32 7.38
C SER A 192 21.77 -7.32 5.96
N GLN A 193 23.09 -7.38 5.79
CA GLN A 193 23.72 -7.37 4.48
C GLN A 193 23.42 -8.65 3.70
N ALA A 194 23.57 -9.82 4.34
CA ALA A 194 23.33 -11.11 3.70
C ALA A 194 21.86 -11.26 3.30
N ARG A 195 20.94 -10.95 4.22
CA ARG A 195 19.49 -10.96 3.97
C ARG A 195 19.09 -9.98 2.87
N PHE A 196 19.67 -8.78 2.84
CA PHE A 196 19.39 -7.81 1.78
C PHE A 196 19.76 -8.39 0.41
N GLN A 197 20.97 -8.94 0.26
CA GLN A 197 21.42 -9.50 -1.01
C GLN A 197 20.59 -10.72 -1.43
N GLU A 198 20.23 -11.59 -0.49
CA GLU A 198 19.36 -12.74 -0.75
C GLU A 198 17.96 -12.29 -1.21
N THR A 199 17.32 -11.39 -0.47
CA THR A 199 15.96 -10.93 -0.81
C THR A 199 15.94 -10.23 -2.16
N ILE A 200 16.89 -9.34 -2.44
CA ILE A 200 16.97 -8.63 -3.74
C ILE A 200 17.26 -9.60 -4.90
N ARG A 201 17.92 -10.73 -4.66
CA ARG A 201 18.13 -11.74 -5.69
C ARG A 201 16.86 -12.54 -6.00
N ILE A 202 15.98 -12.69 -5.02
CA ILE A 202 14.73 -13.45 -5.15
C ILE A 202 13.62 -12.60 -5.76
N VAL A 203 13.53 -11.32 -5.40
CA VAL A 203 12.55 -10.33 -5.89
C VAL A 203 12.93 -9.85 -7.28
#